data_AF-A0A439CXM9-F1
#
_entry.id   AF-A0A439CXM9-F1
#
_cell.length_a   1.000
_cell.length_b   1.000
_cell.length_c   1.000
_cell.angle_alpha   90.00
_cell.angle_beta   90.00
_cell.angle_gamma   90.00
#
_symmetry.space_group_name_H-M   'P 1'
#
loop_
_entity.id
_entity.type
_entity.pdbx_description
1 polymer ?
#
loop_
_entity_poly.entity_id
_entity_poly.type
_entity_poly.pdbx_seq_one_letter_code
_entity_poly.pdbx_strand_id
1 'polypeptide(L)'
;MVSYGSTSQPTGSIDPYVLIEALTGRKLERPAPSRPAAEGYDDLSDIRVSHPRNQDGPNPDPQPEDVAVGCINPFALAENMIGHKIDRQSITAIRIIQDTLQTDYEELFDMKHGSVLYAGLKLNEKERMAEELEEDETKILGEKDLVTPDLSRLDRLGDLEEIGLKEIGEVRIKRAGILNNKLHLILHAGSIARTVCNRGVTQTINDFGLPFRRGERQKEAFTPPNSSWRDAREVLMMRNMRRGTISDYNTLFDYGGSREFQAMRKFDDPIQGATANSWFVAALFSVYWADPSMINRHTNMQTHRFYGDEGRDQQHRFRAKFHDKGGRNNNKTQTVEVDYRVPVNNSSEDFVYCRSSDGLALWPALYEKAFAKWISGGNNDNPNSRRGKVSAAAAATSGSENEHVDITQTHHGDPVKAMAQLNGREPEYFFTSKHGADELVGLVRTCSVN
;
A
#
# COMPACT_ATOMS: atom_id res chain seq x y z
N MET A 1 40.34 63.21 -17.63
CA MET A 1 39.00 63.58 -18.10
C MET A 1 38.08 62.42 -17.75
N VAL A 2 37.24 62.59 -16.71
CA VAL A 2 35.94 61.93 -16.38
C VAL A 2 35.83 60.41 -16.65
N SER A 3 35.95 59.49 -15.69
CA SER A 3 35.01 59.04 -14.63
C SER A 3 33.66 58.46 -15.10
N TYR A 4 33.44 57.17 -14.83
CA TYR A 4 32.31 56.53 -14.11
C TYR A 4 32.75 55.06 -13.86
N GLY A 5 32.60 54.38 -12.72
CA GLY A 5 31.83 54.62 -11.51
C GLY A 5 30.95 53.40 -11.19
N SER A 6 31.54 52.39 -10.53
CA SER A 6 31.01 51.45 -9.49
C SER A 6 29.57 50.87 -9.55
N THR A 7 29.46 49.56 -9.25
CA THR A 7 28.61 49.04 -8.14
C THR A 7 29.09 47.65 -7.67
N SER A 8 29.34 47.54 -6.37
CA SER A 8 29.53 46.32 -5.57
C SER A 8 28.20 45.59 -5.30
N GLN A 9 28.21 44.26 -5.09
CA GLN A 9 27.50 43.54 -4.01
C GLN A 9 27.93 42.05 -3.91
N PRO A 10 27.75 41.39 -2.76
CA PRO A 10 28.59 40.29 -2.27
C PRO A 10 27.90 38.91 -2.35
N THR A 11 28.67 37.83 -2.50
CA THR A 11 28.17 36.47 -2.22
C THR A 11 29.21 35.65 -1.47
N GLY A 12 29.05 35.64 -0.14
CA GLY A 12 29.72 34.67 0.71
C GLY A 12 29.11 33.30 0.51
N SER A 13 29.86 32.39 -0.10
CA SER A 13 29.70 30.96 0.14
C SER A 13 30.99 30.47 0.79
N ILE A 14 30.94 30.22 2.09
CA ILE A 14 32.05 29.56 2.78
C ILE A 14 32.10 28.12 2.24
N ASP A 15 33.24 27.73 1.68
CA ASP A 15 33.48 26.36 1.22
C ASP A 15 33.25 25.40 2.41
N PRO A 16 32.25 24.49 2.35
CA PRO A 16 31.89 23.63 3.47
C PRO A 16 33.03 22.72 3.90
N TYR A 17 33.97 22.40 3.01
CA TYR A 17 35.15 21.61 3.36
C TYR A 17 36.15 22.43 4.18
N VAL A 18 36.30 23.72 3.89
CA VAL A 18 37.16 24.64 4.66
C VAL A 18 36.57 24.88 6.04
N LEU A 19 35.24 24.98 6.16
CA LEU A 19 34.56 25.12 7.46
C LEU A 19 34.74 23.87 8.33
N ILE A 20 34.61 22.67 7.75
CA ILE A 20 34.78 21.40 8.48
C ILE A 20 36.25 21.18 8.86
N GLU A 21 37.21 21.53 8.00
CA GLU A 21 38.64 21.47 8.31
C GLU A 21 38.99 22.42 9.47
N ALA A 22 38.44 23.64 9.48
CA ALA A 22 38.64 24.61 10.55
C ALA A 22 38.02 24.17 11.89
N LEU A 23 36.87 23.48 11.87
CA LEU A 23 36.20 23.00 13.09
C LEU A 23 36.81 21.72 13.67
N THR A 24 37.38 20.86 12.83
CA THR A 24 37.82 19.52 13.24
C THR A 24 39.34 19.34 13.26
N GLY A 25 40.10 20.27 12.67
CA GLY A 25 41.56 20.20 12.57
C GLY A 25 42.08 19.05 11.70
N ARG A 26 41.21 18.37 10.95
CA ARG A 26 41.54 17.23 10.08
C ARG A 26 41.31 17.62 8.61
N LYS A 27 42.33 17.43 7.77
CA LYS A 27 42.22 17.58 6.31
C LYS A 27 41.40 16.44 5.73
N LEU A 28 40.30 16.77 5.05
CA LEU A 28 39.49 15.82 4.28
C LEU A 28 40.00 15.79 2.83
N GLU A 29 40.22 14.58 2.29
CA GLU A 29 40.59 14.41 0.89
C GLU A 29 39.39 14.71 -0.02
N ARG A 30 39.58 15.60 -1.00
CA ARG A 30 38.56 15.95 -1.99
C ARG A 30 38.47 14.82 -3.03
N PRO A 31 37.29 14.21 -3.27
CA PRO A 31 37.14 13.30 -4.39
C PRO A 31 37.34 14.08 -5.71
N ALA A 32 38.08 13.48 -6.64
CA ALA A 32 38.31 14.05 -7.96
C ALA A 32 36.98 14.25 -8.72
N PRO A 33 36.86 15.27 -9.59
CA PRO A 33 35.62 15.54 -10.30
C PRO A 33 35.30 14.38 -11.25
N SER A 34 34.30 13.57 -10.89
CA SER A 34 33.67 12.63 -11.81
C SER A 34 33.01 13.44 -12.93
N ARG A 35 33.39 13.14 -14.17
CA ARG A 35 32.72 13.66 -15.38
C ARG A 35 31.21 13.52 -15.25
N PRO A 36 30.41 14.49 -15.75
CA PRO A 36 28.97 14.30 -15.84
C PRO A 36 28.70 13.09 -16.75
N ALA A 37 28.01 12.09 -16.21
CA ALA A 37 27.51 10.96 -16.99
C ALA A 37 26.39 11.46 -17.91
N ALA A 38 26.78 11.96 -19.08
CA ALA A 38 25.87 12.11 -20.21
C ALA A 38 25.66 10.73 -20.84
N GLU A 39 24.38 10.37 -21.00
CA GLU A 39 23.85 9.52 -22.07
C GLU A 39 24.59 8.20 -22.34
N GLY A 40 24.10 7.13 -21.72
CA GLY A 40 24.55 5.77 -21.97
C GLY A 40 23.56 4.72 -21.48
N TYR A 41 22.31 4.78 -21.96
CA TYR A 41 21.31 3.72 -21.74
C TYR A 41 20.52 3.39 -23.01
N ASP A 42 21.16 3.53 -24.18
CA ASP A 42 20.63 3.07 -25.47
C ASP A 42 21.13 1.65 -25.85
N ASP A 43 21.80 0.94 -24.94
CA ASP A 43 22.30 -0.42 -25.19
C ASP A 43 21.67 -1.45 -24.24
N LEU A 44 20.34 -1.57 -24.30
CA LEU A 44 19.58 -2.71 -23.75
C LEU A 44 19.28 -3.76 -24.82
N SER A 45 20.08 -3.80 -25.89
CA SER A 45 20.15 -4.94 -26.81
C SER A 45 21.00 -6.03 -26.17
N ASP A 46 20.42 -7.23 -26.03
CA ASP A 46 21.04 -8.47 -25.56
C ASP A 46 21.11 -8.69 -24.03
N ILE A 47 19.97 -8.58 -23.35
CA ILE A 47 19.76 -9.44 -22.17
C ILE A 47 19.62 -10.88 -22.69
N ARG A 48 20.77 -11.54 -22.88
CA ARG A 48 20.84 -12.99 -23.06
C ARG A 48 20.14 -13.63 -21.87
N VAL A 49 19.11 -14.43 -22.15
CA VAL A 49 18.49 -15.35 -21.20
C VAL A 49 19.62 -16.07 -20.45
N SER A 50 19.73 -15.77 -19.16
CA SER A 50 20.79 -16.26 -18.29
C SER A 50 20.87 -17.78 -18.40
N HIS A 51 22.02 -18.27 -18.83
CA HIS A 51 22.40 -19.68 -18.70
C HIS A 51 22.31 -20.11 -17.23
N PRO A 52 22.02 -21.40 -16.95
CA PRO A 52 21.81 -21.88 -15.60
C PRO A 52 23.05 -21.59 -14.74
N ARG A 53 22.82 -20.93 -13.60
CA ARG A 53 23.83 -20.68 -12.56
C ARG A 53 24.48 -22.01 -12.15
N ASN A 54 25.79 -21.97 -11.91
CA ASN A 54 26.56 -23.05 -11.29
C ASN A 54 25.83 -23.61 -10.05
N GLN A 55 25.84 -24.94 -9.90
CA GLN A 55 25.09 -25.74 -8.93
C GLN A 55 25.55 -25.60 -7.46
N ASP A 56 26.38 -24.61 -7.11
CA ASP A 56 26.91 -24.41 -5.75
C ASP A 56 26.12 -23.36 -4.95
N GLY A 57 24.89 -23.04 -5.36
CA GLY A 57 23.99 -22.19 -4.57
C GLY A 57 23.44 -22.92 -3.33
N PRO A 58 23.02 -22.19 -2.28
CA PRO A 58 22.29 -22.81 -1.18
C PRO A 58 21.04 -23.49 -1.75
N ASN A 59 20.75 -24.71 -1.28
CA ASN A 59 19.50 -25.38 -1.62
C ASN A 59 18.32 -24.61 -1.01
N PRO A 60 17.18 -24.54 -1.70
CA PRO A 60 15.99 -23.90 -1.15
C PRO A 60 15.50 -24.65 0.09
N ASP A 61 15.03 -23.88 1.05
CA ASP A 61 14.32 -24.35 2.24
C ASP A 61 12.94 -24.92 1.86
N PRO A 62 12.35 -25.78 2.72
CA PRO A 62 10.98 -26.23 2.53
C PRO A 62 10.01 -25.04 2.51
N GLN A 63 8.99 -25.13 1.65
CA GLN A 63 7.95 -24.11 1.56
C GLN A 63 7.26 -23.94 2.93
N PRO A 64 7.16 -22.71 3.47
CA PRO A 64 6.44 -22.46 4.70
C PRO A 64 4.93 -22.71 4.53
N GLU A 65 4.33 -23.35 5.51
CA GLU A 65 2.89 -23.56 5.58
C GLU A 65 2.19 -22.27 6.08
N ASP A 66 1.06 -21.92 5.47
CA ASP A 66 0.13 -20.88 5.94
C ASP A 66 0.73 -19.49 6.28
N VAL A 67 1.59 -18.97 5.41
CA VAL A 67 2.11 -17.59 5.51
C VAL A 67 0.97 -16.57 5.36
N ALA A 68 0.68 -15.83 6.44
CA ALA A 68 -0.34 -14.79 6.50
C ALA A 68 0.29 -13.40 6.62
N VAL A 69 0.88 -12.89 5.54
CA VAL A 69 1.49 -11.54 5.50
C VAL A 69 0.58 -10.56 4.78
N GLY A 70 0.27 -9.44 5.42
CA GLY A 70 -0.51 -8.36 4.82
C GLY A 70 -0.59 -7.16 5.75
N CYS A 71 -0.44 -5.97 5.19
CA CYS A 71 -0.57 -4.71 5.91
C CYS A 71 -1.27 -3.73 4.99
N ILE A 72 -2.21 -2.92 5.48
CA ILE A 72 -2.91 -1.90 4.71
C ILE A 72 -2.00 -0.68 4.51
N ASN A 73 -2.04 -0.05 3.34
CA ASN A 73 -1.35 1.23 3.14
C ASN A 73 -2.02 2.34 3.98
N PRO A 74 -1.31 2.96 4.96
CA PRO A 74 -1.91 3.95 5.86
C PRO A 74 -2.41 5.19 5.14
N PHE A 75 -1.70 5.64 4.10
CA PHE A 75 -2.14 6.78 3.30
C PHE A 75 -3.41 6.43 2.53
N ALA A 76 -3.45 5.28 1.86
CA ALA A 76 -4.62 4.90 1.09
C ALA A 76 -5.86 4.71 1.98
N LEU A 77 -5.70 4.12 3.17
CA LEU A 77 -6.80 3.97 4.12
C LEU A 77 -7.30 5.33 4.61
N ALA A 78 -6.40 6.21 5.07
CA ALA A 78 -6.78 7.54 5.56
C ALA A 78 -7.39 8.42 4.45
N GLU A 79 -6.82 8.44 3.25
CA GLU A 79 -7.35 9.17 2.09
C GLU A 79 -8.78 8.72 1.73
N ASN A 80 -9.05 7.41 1.79
CA ASN A 80 -10.38 6.88 1.50
C ASN A 80 -11.39 7.18 2.62
N MET A 81 -10.96 7.19 3.88
CA MET A 81 -11.79 7.56 5.02
C MET A 81 -12.14 9.06 5.04
N ILE A 82 -11.18 9.93 4.72
CA ILE A 82 -11.36 11.39 4.70
C ILE A 82 -12.05 11.83 3.39
N GLY A 83 -11.85 11.10 2.30
CA GLY A 83 -12.34 11.47 0.97
C GLY A 83 -11.47 12.50 0.24
N HIS A 84 -10.26 12.77 0.73
CA HIS A 84 -9.31 13.72 0.13
C HIS A 84 -7.89 13.15 0.12
N LYS A 85 -7.08 13.60 -0.85
CA LYS A 85 -5.66 13.22 -0.93
C LYS A 85 -4.85 13.91 0.17
N ILE A 86 -3.94 13.17 0.76
CA ILE A 86 -3.02 13.69 1.77
C ILE A 86 -1.70 14.01 1.08
N ASP A 87 -1.24 15.26 1.21
CA ASP A 87 0.10 15.62 0.76
C ASP A 87 1.15 14.92 1.63
N ARG A 88 1.81 13.90 1.05
CA ARG A 88 2.78 13.05 1.75
C ARG A 88 4.03 13.79 2.21
N GLN A 89 4.33 14.95 1.62
CA GLN A 89 5.51 15.76 1.98
C GLN A 89 5.21 16.72 3.13
N SER A 90 3.93 16.93 3.45
CA SER A 90 3.51 17.82 4.51
C SER A 90 3.77 17.21 5.89
N ILE A 91 4.31 18.02 6.80
CA ILE A 91 4.49 17.66 8.22
C ILE A 91 3.13 17.32 8.88
N THR A 92 2.03 17.89 8.36
CA THR A 92 0.67 17.63 8.85
C THR A 92 0.15 16.25 8.45
N ALA A 93 0.73 15.59 7.44
CA ALA A 93 0.27 14.28 6.97
C ALA A 93 0.33 13.22 8.07
N ILE A 94 1.41 13.21 8.85
CA ILE A 94 1.60 12.29 9.98
C ILE A 94 0.47 12.46 10.99
N ARG A 95 0.13 13.71 11.34
CA ARG A 95 -0.95 14.01 12.29
C ARG A 95 -2.30 13.56 11.76
N ILE A 96 -2.60 13.85 10.49
CA ILE A 96 -3.86 13.43 9.85
C ILE A 96 -4.00 11.90 9.90
N ILE A 97 -2.94 11.15 9.62
CA ILE A 97 -2.97 9.69 9.67
C ILE A 97 -3.19 9.20 11.11
N GLN A 98 -2.48 9.77 12.09
CA GLN A 98 -2.63 9.41 13.50
C GLN A 98 -4.05 9.66 14.00
N ASP A 99 -4.62 10.83 13.69
CA ASP A 99 -5.96 11.21 14.13
C ASP A 99 -7.03 10.33 13.46
N THR A 100 -6.86 10.04 12.16
CA THR A 100 -7.82 9.23 11.39
C THR A 100 -7.79 7.75 11.79
N LEU A 101 -6.60 7.20 12.05
CA LEU A 101 -6.40 5.80 12.41
C LEU A 101 -6.32 5.57 13.93
N GLN A 102 -6.48 6.63 14.72
CA GLN A 102 -6.46 6.63 16.19
C GLN A 102 -5.30 5.83 16.80
N THR A 103 -4.14 5.84 16.14
CA THR A 103 -2.95 5.08 16.53
C THR A 103 -1.73 5.97 16.33
N ASP A 104 -0.79 5.91 17.26
CA ASP A 104 0.46 6.66 17.16
C ASP A 104 1.27 6.22 15.93
N TYR A 105 1.90 7.16 15.22
CA TYR A 105 2.58 6.85 13.96
C TYR A 105 3.73 5.85 14.15
N GLU A 106 4.43 5.93 15.27
CA GLU A 106 5.51 5.01 15.65
C GLU A 106 4.99 3.58 15.94
N GLU A 107 3.74 3.46 16.38
CA GLU A 107 3.10 2.17 16.69
C GLU A 107 2.36 1.57 15.48
N LEU A 108 2.07 2.40 14.47
CA LEU A 108 1.24 2.05 13.32
C LEU A 108 1.82 0.92 12.46
N PHE A 109 3.16 0.79 12.41
CA PHE A 109 3.86 -0.17 11.54
C PHE A 109 4.34 -1.42 12.26
N ASP A 110 3.93 -1.64 13.51
CA ASP A 110 4.32 -2.83 14.28
C ASP A 110 3.09 -3.54 14.84
N MET A 111 2.91 -4.79 14.43
CA MET A 111 1.76 -5.63 14.80
C MET A 111 1.66 -5.84 16.32
N LYS A 112 2.77 -5.74 17.08
CA LYS A 112 2.75 -5.88 18.54
C LYS A 112 1.89 -4.82 19.24
N HIS A 113 1.66 -3.68 18.59
CA HIS A 113 0.82 -2.60 19.11
C HIS A 113 -0.65 -2.73 18.71
N GLY A 114 -1.02 -3.81 18.00
CA GLY A 114 -2.40 -4.01 17.56
C GLY A 114 -2.85 -2.98 16.53
N SER A 115 -1.93 -2.44 15.73
CA SER A 115 -2.24 -1.43 14.71
C SER A 115 -3.34 -1.88 13.75
N VAL A 116 -4.22 -0.95 13.42
CA VAL A 116 -5.32 -1.14 12.46
C VAL A 116 -4.84 -1.56 11.07
N LEU A 117 -3.59 -1.27 10.70
CA LEU A 117 -3.05 -1.67 9.40
C LEU A 117 -2.96 -3.20 9.25
N TYR A 118 -2.90 -3.92 10.36
CA TYR A 118 -2.89 -5.39 10.41
C TYR A 118 -4.26 -5.97 10.74
N ALA A 119 -5.34 -5.24 10.44
CA ALA A 119 -6.69 -5.74 10.64
C ALA A 119 -6.84 -7.13 9.99
N GLY A 120 -7.44 -8.07 10.73
CA GLY A 120 -7.57 -9.47 10.28
C GLY A 120 -6.35 -10.35 10.54
N LEU A 121 -5.28 -9.81 11.14
CA LEU A 121 -4.10 -10.56 11.59
C LEU A 121 -3.81 -10.33 13.08
N LYS A 122 -3.20 -11.34 13.73
CA LYS A 122 -2.66 -11.28 15.09
C LYS A 122 -1.22 -11.75 15.12
N LEU A 123 -0.44 -11.20 16.04
CA LEU A 123 0.92 -11.66 16.30
C LEU A 123 0.88 -12.85 17.26
N ASN A 124 1.40 -14.00 16.84
CA ASN A 124 1.77 -15.06 17.76
C ASN A 124 3.14 -14.74 18.36
N GLU A 125 3.16 -14.28 19.62
CA GLU A 125 4.39 -13.87 20.30
C GLU A 125 5.40 -15.02 20.49
N LYS A 126 4.92 -16.26 20.64
CA LYS A 126 5.79 -17.43 20.85
C LYS A 126 6.52 -17.79 19.57
N GLU A 127 5.80 -17.78 18.46
CA GLU A 127 6.36 -18.18 17.18
C GLU A 127 6.98 -17.02 16.42
N ARG A 128 6.65 -15.78 16.80
CA ARG A 128 6.99 -14.52 16.11
C ARG A 128 6.47 -14.51 14.67
N MET A 129 5.27 -15.06 14.48
CA MET A 129 4.60 -15.16 13.18
C MET A 129 3.23 -14.47 13.22
N ALA A 130 2.80 -14.01 12.06
CA ALA A 130 1.45 -13.48 11.88
C ALA A 130 0.47 -14.62 11.64
N GLU A 131 -0.65 -14.61 12.34
CA GLU A 131 -1.76 -15.53 12.19
C GLU A 131 -3.01 -14.78 11.79
N GLU A 132 -3.92 -15.44 11.09
CA GLU A 132 -5.22 -14.86 10.79
C GLU A 132 -6.09 -14.74 12.05
N LEU A 133 -6.83 -13.63 12.13
CA LEU A 133 -7.93 -13.48 13.07
C LEU A 133 -9.20 -14.12 12.50
N GLU A 134 -9.86 -14.92 13.32
CA GLU A 134 -11.18 -15.45 12.97
C GLU A 134 -12.23 -14.33 12.94
N GLU A 135 -13.30 -14.52 12.16
CA GLU A 135 -14.36 -13.51 12.02
C GLU A 135 -15.02 -13.14 13.37
N ASP A 136 -15.17 -14.13 14.25
CA ASP A 136 -15.75 -13.96 15.60
C ASP A 136 -14.83 -13.18 16.56
N GLU A 137 -13.52 -13.20 16.30
CA GLU A 137 -12.54 -12.43 17.07
C GLU A 137 -12.56 -10.93 16.68
N THR A 138 -13.11 -10.61 15.50
CA THR A 138 -13.22 -9.25 14.98
C THR A 138 -14.48 -8.57 15.49
N LYS A 139 -14.31 -7.47 16.24
CA LYS A 139 -15.38 -6.65 16.80
C LYS A 139 -15.56 -5.40 15.97
N ILE A 140 -16.81 -5.16 15.55
CA ILE A 140 -17.19 -3.91 14.91
C ILE A 140 -17.55 -2.90 15.99
N LEU A 141 -16.77 -1.83 16.09
CA LEU A 141 -16.98 -0.73 17.03
C LEU A 141 -18.04 0.22 16.48
N GLY A 142 -18.97 0.66 17.35
CA GLY A 142 -19.93 1.71 17.03
C GLY A 142 -19.37 3.10 17.30
N GLU A 143 -20.03 4.15 16.81
CA GLU A 143 -19.63 5.54 17.07
C GLU A 143 -19.52 5.85 18.56
N LYS A 144 -20.42 5.28 19.37
CA LYS A 144 -20.43 5.45 20.84
C LYS A 144 -19.18 4.88 21.52
N ASP A 145 -18.56 3.85 20.95
CA ASP A 145 -17.34 3.25 21.51
C ASP A 145 -16.11 4.16 21.30
N LEU A 146 -16.12 4.99 20.26
CA LEU A 146 -15.00 5.85 19.85
C LEU A 146 -15.04 7.25 20.48
N VAL A 147 -16.08 7.56 21.25
CA VAL A 147 -16.21 8.89 21.87
C VAL A 147 -15.15 9.04 22.95
N THR A 148 -14.30 10.05 22.79
CA THR A 148 -13.37 10.45 23.85
C THR A 148 -14.18 11.11 24.96
N PRO A 149 -14.09 10.64 26.22
CA PRO A 149 -14.77 11.28 27.32
C PRO A 149 -14.20 12.69 27.56
N ASP A 150 -15.04 13.57 28.10
CA ASP A 150 -14.65 14.94 28.39
C ASP A 150 -13.62 14.98 29.54
N LEU A 151 -12.40 15.38 29.19
CA LEU A 151 -11.26 15.49 30.11
C LEU A 151 -11.14 16.88 30.75
N SER A 152 -12.03 17.83 30.41
CA SER A 152 -11.92 19.23 30.83
C SER A 152 -12.12 19.45 32.33
N ARG A 153 -12.66 18.46 33.04
CA ARG A 153 -12.99 18.51 34.48
C ARG A 153 -11.89 17.89 35.37
N LEU A 154 -10.80 17.44 34.78
CA LEU A 154 -9.71 16.78 35.48
C LEU A 154 -8.70 17.81 36.02
N ASP A 155 -8.58 17.88 37.35
CA ASP A 155 -7.59 18.74 38.01
C ASP A 155 -6.43 17.93 38.61
N ARG A 156 -6.68 16.67 38.98
CA ARG A 156 -5.73 15.77 39.62
C ARG A 156 -5.63 14.43 38.90
N LEU A 157 -4.49 13.76 39.07
CA LEU A 157 -4.28 12.40 38.57
C LEU A 157 -5.32 11.40 39.11
N GLY A 158 -5.76 11.56 40.36
CA GLY A 158 -6.80 10.71 40.95
C GLY A 158 -8.17 10.85 40.26
N ASP A 159 -8.47 11.99 39.65
CA ASP A 159 -9.74 12.24 38.97
C ASP A 159 -9.88 11.39 37.70
N LEU A 160 -8.77 10.87 37.17
CA LEU A 160 -8.78 9.91 36.05
C LEU A 160 -9.44 8.59 36.43
N GLU A 161 -9.47 8.23 37.71
CA GLU A 161 -10.18 7.03 38.18
C GLU A 161 -11.70 7.19 38.03
N GLU A 162 -12.24 8.40 38.20
CA GLU A 162 -13.67 8.70 38.03
C GLU A 162 -14.12 8.56 36.56
N ILE A 163 -13.22 8.80 35.62
CA ILE A 163 -13.47 8.68 34.17
C ILE A 163 -13.28 7.23 33.68
N GLY A 164 -12.77 6.34 34.52
CA GLY A 164 -12.66 4.90 34.24
C GLY A 164 -11.24 4.37 34.07
N LEU A 165 -10.20 5.17 34.36
CA LEU A 165 -8.82 4.68 34.48
C LEU A 165 -8.58 4.16 35.89
N LYS A 166 -9.09 2.98 36.20
CA LYS A 166 -8.91 2.36 37.52
C LYS A 166 -7.43 2.11 37.80
N GLU A 167 -7.03 2.25 39.06
CA GLU A 167 -5.69 1.90 39.56
C GLU A 167 -4.57 2.64 38.82
N ILE A 168 -4.63 3.98 38.83
CA ILE A 168 -3.70 4.82 38.05
C ILE A 168 -2.22 4.53 38.34
N GLY A 169 -1.90 4.05 39.55
CA GLY A 169 -0.53 3.66 39.92
C GLY A 169 0.01 2.46 39.14
N GLU A 170 -0.85 1.61 38.61
CA GLU A 170 -0.47 0.42 37.82
C GLU A 170 -0.52 0.67 36.31
N VAL A 171 -1.00 1.84 35.89
CA VAL A 171 -1.16 2.16 34.48
C VAL A 171 0.19 2.33 33.81
N ARG A 172 0.38 1.59 32.72
CA ARG A 172 1.62 1.61 31.94
C ARG A 172 1.89 2.99 31.36
N ILE A 173 3.04 3.56 31.71
CA ILE A 173 3.58 4.77 31.10
C ILE A 173 4.18 4.41 29.74
N LYS A 174 3.67 5.00 28.66
CA LYS A 174 4.24 4.87 27.31
C LYS A 174 5.48 5.74 27.15
N ARG A 175 5.38 7.00 27.57
CA ARG A 175 6.46 7.99 27.48
C ARG A 175 6.42 8.92 28.68
N ALA A 176 7.60 9.21 29.22
CA ALA A 176 7.79 10.24 30.23
C ALA A 176 8.93 11.16 29.78
N GLY A 177 8.74 12.47 29.95
CA GLY A 177 9.77 13.45 29.66
C GLY A 177 9.58 14.71 30.48
N ILE A 178 10.66 15.40 30.80
CA ILE A 178 10.61 16.71 31.46
C ILE A 178 10.86 17.77 30.38
N LEU A 179 9.93 18.70 30.23
CA LEU A 179 9.99 19.80 29.27
C LEU A 179 9.59 21.08 30.00
N ASN A 180 10.48 22.08 30.01
CA ASN A 180 10.23 23.37 30.68
C ASN A 180 9.78 23.23 32.16
N ASN A 181 10.45 22.36 32.92
CA ASN A 181 10.12 22.04 34.31
C ASN A 181 8.71 21.42 34.52
N LYS A 182 8.10 20.90 33.44
CA LYS A 182 6.83 20.16 33.49
C LYS A 182 7.08 18.70 33.13
N LEU A 183 6.45 17.79 33.87
CA LEU A 183 6.46 16.37 33.57
C LEU A 183 5.37 16.08 32.53
N HIS A 184 5.77 15.65 31.34
CA HIS A 184 4.88 15.16 30.30
C HIS A 184 4.80 13.63 30.40
N LEU A 185 3.61 13.12 30.74
CA LEU A 185 3.32 11.69 30.79
C LEU A 185 2.33 11.34 29.67
N ILE A 186 2.65 10.28 28.93
CA ILE A 186 1.73 9.63 28.00
C ILE A 186 1.39 8.27 28.62
N LEU A 187 0.14 8.08 29.00
CA LEU A 187 -0.35 6.89 29.67
C LEU A 187 -1.17 6.02 28.70
N HIS A 188 -1.14 4.71 28.90
CA HIS A 188 -1.99 3.80 28.13
C HIS A 188 -3.43 3.80 28.70
N ALA A 189 -4.36 4.47 28.01
CA ALA A 189 -5.73 4.73 28.49
C ALA A 189 -6.81 3.79 27.91
N GLY A 190 -6.45 2.55 27.53
CA GLY A 190 -7.36 1.62 26.83
C GLY A 190 -8.64 1.23 27.59
N SER A 191 -8.73 1.51 28.89
CA SER A 191 -9.95 1.31 29.68
C SER A 191 -10.97 2.45 29.55
N ILE A 192 -10.53 3.64 29.15
CA ILE A 192 -11.36 4.86 29.09
C ILE A 192 -11.96 5.05 27.70
N ALA A 193 -11.12 5.00 26.66
CA ALA A 193 -11.50 5.25 25.29
C ALA A 193 -11.09 4.06 24.44
N ARG A 194 -12.05 3.46 23.72
CA ARG A 194 -11.72 2.42 22.74
C ARG A 194 -11.25 3.11 21.48
N THR A 195 -10.05 2.75 21.03
CA THR A 195 -9.52 3.16 19.74
C THR A 195 -9.68 2.02 18.75
N VAL A 196 -9.60 2.34 17.46
CA VAL A 196 -9.51 1.30 16.43
C VAL A 196 -8.19 0.52 16.56
N CYS A 197 -8.26 -0.79 16.36
CA CYS A 197 -7.12 -1.71 16.41
C CYS A 197 -7.35 -2.89 15.44
N ASN A 198 -6.37 -3.79 15.32
CA ASN A 198 -6.46 -4.96 14.44
C ASN A 198 -7.65 -5.90 14.73
N ARG A 199 -8.16 -5.91 15.97
CA ARG A 199 -9.34 -6.70 16.40
C ARG A 199 -10.63 -5.89 16.50
N GLY A 200 -10.52 -4.58 16.76
CA GLY A 200 -11.65 -3.68 16.99
C GLY A 200 -11.67 -2.61 15.91
N VAL A 201 -12.43 -2.83 14.85
CA VAL A 201 -12.46 -1.92 13.69
C VAL A 201 -13.82 -1.26 13.55
N THR A 202 -13.89 -0.09 12.93
CA THR A 202 -15.19 0.47 12.52
C THR A 202 -15.76 -0.31 11.34
N GLN A 203 -17.07 -0.15 11.09
CA GLN A 203 -17.70 -0.71 9.91
C GLN A 203 -17.01 -0.23 8.62
N THR A 204 -16.63 1.05 8.55
CA THR A 204 -15.94 1.63 7.40
C THR A 204 -14.59 0.96 7.14
N ILE A 205 -13.77 0.75 8.18
CA ILE A 205 -12.46 0.09 8.04
C ILE A 205 -12.65 -1.37 7.63
N ASN A 206 -13.62 -2.07 8.23
CA ASN A 206 -13.96 -3.43 7.86
C ASN A 206 -14.37 -3.54 6.38
N ASP A 207 -15.16 -2.59 5.88
CA ASP A 207 -15.64 -2.59 4.50
C ASP A 207 -14.54 -2.24 3.47
N PHE A 208 -13.50 -1.51 3.86
CA PHE A 208 -12.33 -1.24 3.00
C PHE A 208 -11.27 -2.35 3.05
N GLY A 209 -10.97 -2.87 4.23
CA GLY A 209 -9.77 -3.68 4.47
C GLY A 209 -10.01 -5.17 4.67
N LEU A 210 -11.19 -5.57 5.12
CA LEU A 210 -11.48 -6.93 5.58
C LEU A 210 -12.55 -7.61 4.71
N PRO A 211 -12.52 -8.95 4.61
CA PRO A 211 -13.52 -9.72 3.88
C PRO A 211 -14.80 -10.00 4.68
N PHE A 212 -14.84 -9.63 5.96
CA PHE A 212 -15.95 -9.99 6.84
C PHE A 212 -17.18 -9.14 6.50
N ARG A 213 -18.28 -9.78 6.10
CA ARG A 213 -19.53 -9.11 5.72
C ARG A 213 -20.67 -9.69 6.56
N ARG A 214 -21.30 -8.85 7.38
CA ARG A 214 -22.41 -9.27 8.26
C ARG A 214 -23.77 -8.95 7.63
N GLY A 215 -24.72 -9.87 7.79
CA GLY A 215 -26.14 -9.64 7.48
C GLY A 215 -26.47 -9.54 5.98
N GLU A 216 -27.39 -8.64 5.63
CA GLU A 216 -27.91 -8.49 4.26
C GLU A 216 -26.84 -8.08 3.24
N ARG A 217 -25.76 -7.42 3.69
CA ARG A 217 -24.61 -7.03 2.86
C ARG A 217 -23.81 -8.22 2.30
N GLN A 218 -23.99 -9.43 2.84
CA GLN A 218 -23.41 -10.64 2.25
C GLN A 218 -24.11 -11.03 0.93
N LYS A 219 -25.34 -10.55 0.72
CA LYS A 219 -26.16 -10.82 -0.48
C LYS A 219 -26.03 -9.72 -1.55
N GLU A 220 -25.49 -8.56 -1.20
CA GLU A 220 -25.33 -7.42 -2.11
C GLU A 220 -24.03 -7.52 -2.91
N ALA A 221 -24.02 -6.92 -4.11
CA ALA A 221 -22.79 -6.77 -4.89
C ALA A 221 -21.81 -5.86 -4.15
N PHE A 222 -20.59 -6.35 -3.90
CA PHE A 222 -19.61 -5.63 -3.11
C PHE A 222 -19.29 -4.26 -3.70
N THR A 223 -19.43 -3.20 -2.89
CA THR A 223 -18.97 -1.85 -3.21
C THR A 223 -18.39 -1.21 -1.94
N PRO A 224 -17.16 -0.66 -1.96
CA PRO A 224 -16.58 -0.02 -0.79
C PRO A 224 -17.37 1.23 -0.34
N PRO A 225 -17.22 1.68 0.92
CA PRO A 225 -17.86 2.90 1.40
C PRO A 225 -17.49 4.12 0.55
N ASN A 226 -18.46 5.03 0.37
CA ASN A 226 -18.31 6.25 -0.42
C ASN A 226 -17.67 6.03 -1.81
N SER A 227 -17.97 4.90 -2.45
CA SER A 227 -17.36 4.51 -3.72
C SER A 227 -18.41 4.04 -4.71
N SER A 228 -18.05 4.09 -5.99
CA SER A 228 -18.85 3.55 -7.09
C SER A 228 -17.94 2.77 -8.05
N TRP A 229 -18.47 1.69 -8.64
CA TRP A 229 -17.80 0.99 -9.72
C TRP A 229 -17.89 1.83 -10.99
N ARG A 230 -16.76 2.37 -11.43
CA ARG A 230 -16.67 3.22 -12.63
C ARG A 230 -15.65 2.66 -13.60
N ASP A 231 -15.84 2.93 -14.88
CA ASP A 231 -14.86 2.54 -15.89
C ASP A 231 -13.54 3.29 -15.64
N ALA A 232 -12.48 2.53 -15.36
CA ALA A 232 -11.17 3.07 -15.05
C ALA A 232 -10.61 3.93 -16.21
N ARG A 233 -11.00 3.64 -17.45
CA ARG A 233 -10.60 4.40 -18.64
C ARG A 233 -11.20 5.80 -18.64
N GLU A 234 -12.48 5.91 -18.30
CA GLU A 234 -13.20 7.19 -18.21
C GLU A 234 -12.61 8.06 -17.11
N VAL A 235 -12.35 7.47 -15.94
CA VAL A 235 -11.75 8.17 -14.79
C VAL A 235 -10.37 8.71 -15.15
N LEU A 236 -9.57 7.92 -15.87
CA LEU A 236 -8.25 8.37 -16.33
C LEU A 236 -8.32 9.47 -17.39
N MET A 237 -9.26 9.37 -18.32
CA MET A 237 -9.52 10.42 -19.31
C MET A 237 -9.92 11.74 -18.62
N MET A 238 -10.85 11.70 -17.67
CA MET A 238 -11.25 12.88 -16.90
C MET A 238 -10.07 13.48 -16.12
N ARG A 239 -9.22 12.64 -15.51
CA ARG A 239 -8.01 13.09 -14.80
C ARG A 239 -7.02 13.77 -15.74
N ASN A 240 -6.83 13.23 -16.95
CA ASN A 240 -5.95 13.82 -17.96
C ASN A 240 -6.51 15.14 -18.49
N MET A 241 -7.82 15.24 -18.73
CA MET A 241 -8.45 16.50 -19.12
C MET A 241 -8.27 17.58 -18.05
N ARG A 242 -8.46 17.24 -16.76
CA ARG A 242 -8.24 18.17 -15.64
C ARG A 242 -6.77 18.58 -15.49
N ARG A 243 -5.82 17.66 -15.69
CA ARG A 243 -4.38 17.99 -15.70
C ARG A 243 -4.03 18.93 -16.85
N GLY A 244 -4.59 18.68 -18.04
CA GLY A 244 -4.39 19.53 -19.22
C GLY A 244 -4.91 20.96 -19.00
N THR A 245 -6.13 21.12 -18.47
CA THR A 245 -6.69 22.46 -18.21
C THR A 245 -5.91 23.23 -17.14
N ILE A 246 -5.41 22.58 -16.09
CA ILE A 246 -4.60 23.26 -15.05
C ILE A 246 -3.20 23.62 -15.56
N SER A 247 -2.59 22.77 -16.40
CA SER A 247 -1.32 23.06 -17.06
C SER A 247 -1.41 24.27 -18.00
N ASP A 248 -2.52 24.42 -18.71
CA ASP A 248 -2.74 25.53 -19.64
C ASP A 248 -2.90 26.89 -18.91
N TYR A 249 -3.38 26.90 -17.66
CA TYR A 249 -3.44 28.14 -16.85
C TYR A 249 -2.09 28.53 -16.24
N ASN A 250 -1.26 27.56 -15.83
CA ASN A 250 0.09 27.85 -15.29
C ASN A 250 1.12 28.20 -16.39
N THR A 251 0.91 27.74 -17.63
CA THR A 251 1.80 28.06 -18.75
C THR A 251 1.58 29.45 -19.35
N LEU A 252 0.50 30.15 -18.98
CA LEU A 252 0.25 31.52 -19.47
C LEU A 252 1.09 32.58 -18.72
N PHE A 253 1.67 32.26 -17.55
CA PHE A 253 2.42 33.21 -16.72
C PHE A 253 3.90 32.89 -16.53
N ASP A 254 4.41 31.77 -17.08
CA ASP A 254 5.82 31.38 -16.94
C ASP A 254 6.54 31.40 -18.29
N TYR A 255 6.92 32.61 -18.72
CA TYR A 255 7.76 32.83 -19.89
C TYR A 255 9.22 32.52 -19.53
N GLY A 256 9.58 31.23 -19.44
CA GLY A 256 10.98 30.82 -19.24
C GLY A 256 11.23 29.53 -18.46
N GLY A 257 10.20 28.91 -17.88
CA GLY A 257 10.32 27.61 -17.21
C GLY A 257 10.39 26.46 -18.21
N SER A 258 11.55 25.80 -18.27
CA SER A 258 11.76 24.54 -19.00
C SER A 258 10.60 23.56 -18.80
N ARG A 259 10.12 22.96 -19.90
CA ARG A 259 9.32 21.72 -19.94
C ARG A 259 10.13 20.54 -19.36
N GLU A 260 10.59 20.65 -18.12
CA GLU A 260 10.85 19.46 -17.33
C GLU A 260 9.49 18.89 -17.00
N PHE A 261 9.00 18.01 -17.89
CA PHE A 261 8.29 16.83 -17.43
C PHE A 261 9.07 16.35 -16.22
N GLN A 262 8.59 16.63 -15.00
CA GLN A 262 9.13 16.03 -13.79
C GLN A 262 9.22 14.56 -14.12
N ALA A 263 10.46 14.10 -14.31
CA ALA A 263 10.74 12.83 -14.93
C ALA A 263 9.87 11.81 -14.21
N MET A 264 8.96 11.17 -14.96
CA MET A 264 8.14 10.06 -14.49
C MET A 264 9.05 9.23 -13.61
N ARG A 265 8.73 9.08 -12.33
CA ARG A 265 9.43 8.13 -11.47
C ARG A 265 9.05 6.76 -12.01
N LYS A 266 9.76 6.31 -13.04
CA LYS A 266 9.46 5.13 -13.88
C LYS A 266 9.47 3.80 -13.09
N PHE A 267 9.75 3.85 -11.79
CA PHE A 267 9.97 2.72 -10.92
C PHE A 267 9.14 2.76 -9.62
N ASP A 268 8.09 3.61 -9.52
CA ASP A 268 7.26 3.70 -8.30
C ASP A 268 5.91 2.94 -8.41
N ASP A 269 5.74 2.09 -9.44
CA ASP A 269 4.52 1.31 -9.70
C ASP A 269 4.71 -0.19 -9.43
N PRO A 270 3.73 -0.88 -8.83
CA PRO A 270 2.41 -0.42 -8.37
C PRO A 270 2.38 0.22 -6.96
N ILE A 271 1.37 1.07 -6.69
CA ILE A 271 1.02 1.58 -5.35
C ILE A 271 -0.17 0.81 -4.77
N GLN A 272 0.00 0.28 -3.57
CA GLN A 272 -1.06 -0.37 -2.80
C GLN A 272 -2.19 0.59 -2.40
N GLY A 273 -3.44 0.13 -2.44
CA GLY A 273 -4.60 0.87 -1.94
C GLY A 273 -5.06 0.45 -0.52
N ALA A 274 -6.35 0.64 -0.22
CA ALA A 274 -6.91 0.52 1.13
C ALA A 274 -7.20 -0.93 1.62
N THR A 275 -6.58 -1.94 1.02
CA THR A 275 -6.75 -3.35 1.43
C THR A 275 -5.43 -3.98 1.90
N ALA A 276 -5.50 -5.04 2.70
CA ALA A 276 -4.36 -5.68 3.37
C ALA A 276 -3.59 -6.67 2.46
N ASN A 277 -3.35 -6.30 1.20
CA ASN A 277 -2.74 -7.15 0.19
C ASN A 277 -1.33 -6.71 -0.23
N SER A 278 -0.60 -6.04 0.66
CA SER A 278 0.79 -5.62 0.43
C SER A 278 1.69 -6.74 -0.10
N TRP A 279 1.44 -7.99 0.32
CA TRP A 279 2.12 -9.19 -0.17
C TRP A 279 1.97 -9.38 -1.69
N PHE A 280 0.76 -9.22 -2.23
CA PHE A 280 0.47 -9.34 -3.65
C PHE A 280 1.03 -8.16 -4.43
N VAL A 281 0.88 -6.94 -3.91
CA VAL A 281 1.43 -5.73 -4.55
C VAL A 281 2.96 -5.79 -4.62
N ALA A 282 3.63 -6.26 -3.56
CA ALA A 282 5.08 -6.48 -3.55
C ALA A 282 5.52 -7.56 -4.55
N ALA A 283 4.75 -8.64 -4.69
CA ALA A 283 5.00 -9.67 -5.68
C ALA A 283 4.83 -9.14 -7.11
N LEU A 284 3.76 -8.39 -7.36
CA LEU A 284 3.48 -7.75 -8.64
C LEU A 284 4.57 -6.75 -9.03
N PHE A 285 5.03 -5.95 -8.07
CA PHE A 285 6.17 -5.03 -8.23
C PHE A 285 7.44 -5.79 -8.59
N SER A 286 7.77 -6.85 -7.84
CA SER A 286 8.98 -7.65 -8.05
C SER A 286 9.02 -8.32 -9.42
N VAL A 287 7.90 -8.92 -9.85
CA VAL A 287 7.80 -9.55 -11.18
C VAL A 287 7.90 -8.49 -12.28
N TYR A 288 7.20 -7.36 -12.12
CA TYR A 288 7.28 -6.26 -13.09
C TYR A 288 8.70 -5.72 -13.24
N TRP A 289 9.41 -5.54 -12.12
CA TRP A 289 10.76 -5.00 -12.12
C TRP A 289 11.78 -5.98 -12.70
N ALA A 290 11.67 -7.28 -12.37
CA ALA A 290 12.59 -8.30 -12.83
C ALA A 290 12.38 -8.72 -14.30
N ASP A 291 11.12 -8.83 -14.74
CA ASP A 291 10.78 -9.17 -16.12
C ASP A 291 9.47 -8.46 -16.54
N PRO A 292 9.56 -7.23 -17.06
CA PRO A 292 8.40 -6.44 -17.46
C PRO A 292 7.54 -7.11 -18.55
N SER A 293 8.08 -8.08 -19.29
CA SER A 293 7.36 -8.77 -20.37
C SER A 293 6.32 -9.77 -19.86
N MET A 294 6.48 -10.25 -18.61
CA MET A 294 5.54 -11.17 -17.95
C MET A 294 4.25 -10.48 -17.51
N ILE A 295 4.28 -9.15 -17.34
CA ILE A 295 3.13 -8.35 -16.94
C ILE A 295 2.47 -7.74 -18.17
N ASN A 296 1.21 -8.11 -18.40
CA ASN A 296 0.38 -7.52 -19.42
C ASN A 296 0.01 -6.07 -19.04
N ARG A 297 0.81 -5.12 -19.55
CA ARG A 297 0.55 -3.69 -19.40
C ARG A 297 -0.35 -3.12 -20.50
N HIS A 298 -0.79 -3.94 -21.46
CA HIS A 298 -1.65 -3.50 -22.55
C HIS A 298 -3.06 -3.28 -22.03
N THR A 299 -3.30 -2.09 -21.50
CA THR A 299 -4.63 -1.58 -21.25
C THR A 299 -5.07 -0.92 -22.55
N ASN A 300 -6.08 -1.47 -23.23
CA ASN A 300 -6.59 -0.93 -24.50
C ASN A 300 -7.19 0.47 -24.26
N MET A 301 -6.33 1.49 -24.22
CA MET A 301 -6.68 2.90 -24.39
C MET A 301 -6.70 3.24 -25.88
N GLN A 302 -7.33 2.39 -26.70
CA GLN A 302 -7.77 2.88 -27.98
C GLN A 302 -8.80 3.97 -27.67
N THR A 303 -8.38 5.22 -27.86
CA THR A 303 -9.23 6.38 -28.07
C THR A 303 -10.53 5.90 -28.67
N HIS A 304 -11.65 6.07 -27.96
CA HIS A 304 -12.97 6.01 -28.56
C HIS A 304 -12.93 6.98 -29.75
N ARG A 305 -12.66 6.45 -30.95
CA ARG A 305 -13.07 7.11 -32.17
C ARG A 305 -14.58 7.14 -32.05
N PHE A 306 -15.11 8.35 -31.97
CA PHE A 306 -16.51 8.72 -32.09
C PHE A 306 -17.11 8.14 -33.37
N TYR A 307 -17.36 6.84 -33.49
CA TYR A 307 -18.18 6.28 -34.55
C TYR A 307 -18.76 4.96 -34.05
N GLY A 308 -20.10 4.89 -34.06
CA GLY A 308 -20.87 3.74 -33.61
C GLY A 308 -20.43 2.47 -34.31
N ASP A 309 -20.06 1.48 -33.50
CA ASP A 309 -19.82 0.11 -33.94
C ASP A 309 -20.34 -0.79 -32.81
N GLU A 310 -21.64 -1.11 -32.86
CA GLU A 310 -22.41 -1.88 -31.87
C GLU A 310 -22.05 -3.39 -31.86
N GLY A 311 -20.80 -3.75 -32.14
CA GLY A 311 -20.41 -5.13 -32.47
C GLY A 311 -19.21 -5.73 -31.71
N ARG A 312 -18.67 -5.11 -30.65
CA ARG A 312 -17.39 -5.57 -30.05
C ARG A 312 -17.35 -5.67 -28.52
N ASP A 313 -18.26 -6.42 -27.92
CA ASP A 313 -18.18 -6.73 -26.49
C ASP A 313 -16.93 -7.55 -26.09
N GLN A 314 -16.26 -8.22 -27.04
CA GLN A 314 -15.04 -9.00 -26.76
C GLN A 314 -13.74 -8.19 -26.72
N GLN A 315 -13.69 -6.94 -27.22
CA GLN A 315 -12.45 -6.13 -27.27
C GLN A 315 -12.20 -5.28 -26.01
N HIS A 316 -13.07 -5.38 -25.00
CA HIS A 316 -13.08 -4.51 -23.81
C HIS A 316 -12.82 -5.23 -22.49
N ARG A 317 -12.16 -6.40 -22.51
CA ARG A 317 -11.77 -7.11 -21.28
C ARG A 317 -10.26 -7.17 -21.14
N PHE A 318 -9.78 -6.99 -19.92
CA PHE A 318 -8.40 -7.21 -19.53
C PHE A 318 -8.19 -8.69 -19.20
N ARG A 319 -7.05 -9.25 -19.61
CA ARG A 319 -6.70 -10.66 -19.40
C ARG A 319 -5.41 -10.77 -18.60
N ALA A 320 -5.46 -11.55 -17.52
CA ALA A 320 -4.29 -11.94 -16.74
C ALA A 320 -4.26 -13.46 -16.57
N LYS A 321 -3.09 -14.06 -16.75
CA LYS A 321 -2.89 -15.50 -16.53
C LYS A 321 -2.31 -15.70 -15.14
N PHE A 322 -2.90 -16.62 -14.39
CA PHE A 322 -2.41 -17.04 -13.07
C PHE A 322 -2.14 -18.53 -13.07
N HIS A 323 -1.14 -18.94 -12.30
CA HIS A 323 -0.64 -20.30 -12.22
C HIS A 323 -0.93 -20.91 -10.85
N ASP A 324 -1.41 -22.15 -10.84
CA ASP A 324 -1.64 -22.94 -9.63
C ASP A 324 -0.30 -23.26 -8.95
N LYS A 325 -0.19 -22.92 -7.67
CA LYS A 325 0.98 -23.20 -6.80
C LYS A 325 0.58 -23.81 -5.45
N GLY A 326 -0.65 -24.33 -5.34
CA GLY A 326 -1.16 -24.93 -4.12
C GLY A 326 -1.33 -23.98 -2.91
N GLY A 327 -1.79 -24.55 -1.80
CA GLY A 327 -2.04 -23.84 -0.55
C GLY A 327 -3.16 -22.79 -0.63
N ARG A 328 -3.17 -21.87 0.32
CA ARG A 328 -4.18 -20.79 0.42
C ARG A 328 -4.08 -19.74 -0.70
N ASN A 329 -5.16 -19.01 -0.99
CA ASN A 329 -5.20 -17.95 -2.03
C ASN A 329 -4.74 -18.47 -3.40
N ASN A 330 -5.29 -19.61 -3.80
CA ASN A 330 -4.86 -20.33 -4.99
C ASN A 330 -6.07 -20.90 -5.72
N ASN A 331 -5.96 -21.03 -7.03
CA ASN A 331 -6.94 -21.70 -7.87
C ASN A 331 -6.22 -22.40 -9.04
N LYS A 332 -6.96 -23.13 -9.87
CA LYS A 332 -6.41 -23.79 -11.05
C LYS A 332 -5.77 -22.77 -11.99
N THR A 333 -4.70 -23.20 -12.66
CA THR A 333 -4.02 -22.40 -13.68
C THR A 333 -5.02 -22.01 -14.76
N GLN A 334 -5.30 -20.72 -14.90
CA GLN A 334 -6.26 -20.21 -15.88
C GLN A 334 -5.97 -18.76 -16.27
N THR A 335 -6.47 -18.36 -17.44
CA THR A 335 -6.52 -16.95 -17.83
C THR A 335 -7.82 -16.37 -17.35
N VAL A 336 -7.75 -15.34 -16.51
CA VAL A 336 -8.90 -14.64 -15.95
C VAL A 336 -9.14 -13.37 -16.74
N GLU A 337 -10.39 -13.19 -17.15
CA GLU A 337 -10.85 -11.98 -17.82
C GLU A 337 -11.63 -11.09 -16.86
N VAL A 338 -11.35 -9.79 -16.89
CA VAL A 338 -12.08 -8.77 -16.12
C VAL A 338 -12.40 -7.57 -17.00
N ASP A 339 -13.54 -6.94 -16.75
CA ASP A 339 -13.90 -5.63 -17.31
C ASP A 339 -13.11 -4.50 -16.62
N TYR A 340 -13.14 -3.31 -17.24
CA TYR A 340 -12.39 -2.13 -16.78
C TYR A 340 -13.05 -1.38 -15.62
N ARG A 341 -14.18 -1.85 -15.08
CA ARG A 341 -14.80 -1.18 -13.93
C ARG A 341 -14.01 -1.46 -12.66
N VAL A 342 -13.64 -0.41 -11.93
CA VAL A 342 -12.94 -0.51 -10.64
C VAL A 342 -13.62 0.37 -9.60
N PRO A 343 -13.47 0.08 -8.30
CA PRO A 343 -14.01 0.94 -7.25
C PRO A 343 -13.26 2.28 -7.21
N VAL A 344 -14.01 3.36 -7.36
CA VAL A 344 -13.49 4.73 -7.32
C VAL A 344 -14.20 5.52 -6.24
N ASN A 345 -13.43 6.19 -5.40
CA ASN A 345 -13.95 7.03 -4.34
C ASN A 345 -14.73 8.21 -4.95
N ASN A 346 -15.94 8.48 -4.45
CA ASN A 346 -16.80 9.50 -5.01
C ASN A 346 -16.33 10.92 -4.68
N SER A 347 -15.61 11.10 -3.56
CA SER A 347 -15.10 12.41 -3.12
C SER A 347 -13.75 12.75 -3.75
N SER A 348 -12.79 11.81 -3.74
CA SER A 348 -11.44 12.07 -4.25
C SER A 348 -11.28 11.79 -5.75
N GLU A 349 -12.26 11.09 -6.34
CA GLU A 349 -12.22 10.57 -7.73
C GLU A 349 -10.99 9.71 -8.04
N ASP A 350 -10.32 9.16 -7.02
CA ASP A 350 -9.19 8.25 -7.19
C ASP A 350 -9.61 6.80 -6.93
N PHE A 351 -8.79 5.87 -7.43
CA PHE A 351 -8.99 4.45 -7.17
C PHE A 351 -8.84 4.15 -5.68
N VAL A 352 -9.77 3.35 -5.15
CA VAL A 352 -9.78 2.95 -3.73
C VAL A 352 -8.64 1.98 -3.43
N TYR A 353 -8.38 1.07 -4.38
CA TYR A 353 -7.41 -0.01 -4.25
C TYR A 353 -6.13 0.23 -5.06
N CYS A 354 -5.45 -0.82 -5.50
CA CYS A 354 -4.16 -0.74 -6.17
C CYS A 354 -4.23 0.18 -7.40
N ARG A 355 -3.21 1.01 -7.55
CA ARG A 355 -3.14 2.03 -8.61
C ARG A 355 -1.71 2.29 -9.03
N SER A 356 -1.54 2.94 -10.16
CA SER A 356 -0.24 3.48 -10.56
C SER A 356 0.06 4.79 -9.80
N SER A 357 1.34 5.01 -9.50
CA SER A 357 1.91 6.22 -8.93
C SER A 357 1.71 7.45 -9.80
N ASP A 358 1.83 7.31 -11.13
CA ASP A 358 1.62 8.41 -12.07
C ASP A 358 0.12 8.72 -12.29
N GLY A 359 -0.73 7.74 -11.98
CA GLY A 359 -2.18 7.77 -12.16
C GLY A 359 -2.61 7.71 -13.62
N LEU A 360 -1.74 7.22 -14.51
CA LEU A 360 -1.91 7.08 -15.97
C LEU A 360 -2.01 5.62 -16.40
N ALA A 361 -1.52 4.68 -15.59
CA ALA A 361 -1.61 3.25 -15.86
C ALA A 361 -2.74 2.55 -15.06
N LEU A 362 -3.53 1.72 -15.76
CA LEU A 362 -4.64 0.96 -15.16
C LEU A 362 -4.26 -0.46 -14.77
N TRP A 363 -3.16 -0.99 -15.31
CA TRP A 363 -2.77 -2.38 -15.13
C TRP A 363 -2.67 -2.81 -13.66
N PRO A 364 -2.21 -1.99 -12.68
CA PRO A 364 -2.15 -2.43 -11.29
C PRO A 364 -3.52 -2.78 -10.71
N ALA A 365 -4.51 -1.90 -10.93
CA ALA A 365 -5.87 -2.07 -10.46
C ALA A 365 -6.54 -3.30 -11.10
N LEU A 366 -6.29 -3.52 -12.39
CA LEU A 366 -6.87 -4.62 -13.14
C LEU A 366 -6.24 -5.97 -12.77
N TYR A 367 -4.93 -6.01 -12.49
CA TYR A 367 -4.26 -7.20 -11.98
C TYR A 367 -4.77 -7.61 -10.60
N GLU A 368 -4.93 -6.64 -9.69
CA GLU A 368 -5.51 -6.87 -8.37
C GLU A 368 -6.95 -7.40 -8.48
N LYS A 369 -7.79 -6.78 -9.31
CA LYS A 369 -9.16 -7.25 -9.57
C LYS A 369 -9.18 -8.67 -10.16
N ALA A 370 -8.32 -8.94 -11.15
CA ALA A 370 -8.23 -10.25 -11.79
C ALA A 370 -7.75 -11.33 -10.80
N PHE A 371 -6.81 -10.99 -9.92
CA PHE A 371 -6.32 -11.90 -8.88
C PHE A 371 -7.41 -12.19 -7.85
N ALA A 372 -8.13 -11.16 -7.37
CA ALA A 372 -9.28 -11.33 -6.49
C ALA A 372 -10.35 -12.24 -7.13
N LYS A 373 -10.67 -12.04 -8.43
CA LYS A 373 -11.60 -12.90 -9.17
C LYS A 373 -11.09 -14.34 -9.26
N TRP A 374 -9.79 -14.52 -9.49
CA TRP A 374 -9.15 -15.82 -9.60
C TRP A 374 -9.27 -16.62 -8.30
N ILE A 375 -8.91 -16.02 -7.16
CA ILE A 375 -8.95 -16.72 -5.86
C ILE A 375 -10.39 -16.93 -5.34
N SER A 376 -11.33 -16.05 -5.69
CA SER A 376 -12.74 -16.18 -5.30
C SER A 376 -13.52 -17.20 -6.15
N GLY A 377 -13.10 -17.44 -7.39
CA GLY A 377 -13.73 -18.42 -8.29
C GLY A 377 -13.28 -19.87 -8.08
N GLY A 378 -12.42 -20.15 -7.09
CA GLY A 378 -11.92 -21.49 -6.78
C GLY A 378 -12.79 -22.22 -5.76
N ASN A 379 -12.84 -23.54 -5.84
CA ASN A 379 -13.24 -24.39 -4.72
C ASN A 379 -12.17 -24.22 -3.61
N ASN A 380 -12.32 -23.21 -2.77
CA ASN A 380 -11.47 -23.04 -1.60
C ASN A 380 -11.90 -24.06 -0.54
N ASP A 381 -11.31 -25.26 -0.58
CA ASP A 381 -11.40 -26.28 0.47
C ASP A 381 -10.57 -25.88 1.70
N ASN A 382 -10.75 -24.65 2.20
CA ASN A 382 -10.19 -24.21 3.47
C ASN A 382 -11.23 -24.47 4.58
N PRO A 383 -10.96 -25.31 5.59
CA PRO A 383 -11.92 -25.60 6.65
C PRO A 383 -12.30 -24.38 7.51
N ASN A 384 -11.48 -23.31 7.53
CA ASN A 384 -11.83 -22.02 8.15
C ASN A 384 -12.49 -21.03 7.18
N SER A 385 -12.54 -21.35 5.89
CA SER A 385 -13.47 -20.70 4.96
C SER A 385 -14.85 -21.30 5.12
N ARG A 386 -15.46 -21.13 6.30
CA ARG A 386 -16.93 -21.08 6.42
C ARG A 386 -17.46 -19.76 5.83
N ARG A 387 -16.89 -19.33 4.69
CA ARG A 387 -17.53 -18.35 3.82
C ARG A 387 -18.83 -18.98 3.38
N GLY A 388 -19.91 -18.23 3.56
CA GLY A 388 -21.24 -18.65 3.23
C GLY A 388 -21.24 -19.37 1.89
N LYS A 389 -22.04 -20.44 1.82
CA LYS A 389 -22.62 -20.89 0.57
C LYS A 389 -23.34 -19.68 -0.05
N VAL A 390 -22.61 -18.76 -0.69
CA VAL A 390 -23.10 -18.15 -1.91
C VAL A 390 -23.30 -19.38 -2.77
N SER A 391 -24.56 -19.79 -2.84
CA SER A 391 -24.95 -21.07 -3.40
C SER A 391 -24.15 -21.28 -4.68
N ALA A 392 -23.57 -22.45 -4.86
CA ALA A 392 -23.08 -22.86 -6.17
C ALA A 392 -24.17 -22.67 -7.26
N ALA A 393 -25.44 -22.50 -6.87
CA ALA A 393 -26.56 -22.07 -7.71
C ALA A 393 -26.47 -20.61 -8.23
N ALA A 394 -25.82 -19.67 -7.55
CA ALA A 394 -25.60 -18.30 -8.05
C ALA A 394 -24.43 -18.20 -9.04
N ALA A 395 -23.45 -19.12 -8.95
CA ALA A 395 -22.37 -19.24 -9.94
C ALA A 395 -22.76 -20.10 -11.16
N ALA A 396 -23.74 -21.00 -11.02
CA ALA A 396 -24.12 -21.95 -12.07
C ALA A 396 -25.40 -21.58 -12.84
N THR A 397 -26.12 -20.52 -12.46
CA THR A 397 -27.37 -20.14 -13.12
C THR A 397 -27.27 -18.72 -13.66
N SER A 398 -27.23 -18.60 -14.99
CA SER A 398 -27.10 -17.39 -15.82
C SER A 398 -25.66 -16.88 -16.01
N GLY A 399 -25.23 -16.80 -17.27
CA GLY A 399 -23.93 -16.28 -17.73
C GLY A 399 -23.75 -14.77 -17.56
N SER A 400 -24.15 -14.24 -16.40
CA SER A 400 -23.82 -12.90 -15.94
C SER A 400 -22.79 -13.03 -14.83
N GLU A 401 -21.51 -13.14 -15.22
CA GLU A 401 -20.39 -13.10 -14.28
C GLU A 401 -20.53 -11.88 -13.36
N ASN A 402 -20.47 -12.06 -12.04
CA ASN A 402 -20.53 -10.92 -11.12
C ASN A 402 -19.26 -10.06 -11.28
N GLU A 403 -19.35 -8.96 -12.03
CA GLU A 403 -18.21 -8.10 -12.37
C GLU A 403 -17.71 -7.25 -11.18
N HIS A 404 -18.51 -7.14 -10.12
CA HIS A 404 -18.16 -6.46 -8.86
C HIS A 404 -17.50 -7.44 -7.89
N VAL A 405 -16.20 -7.65 -8.12
CA VAL A 405 -15.37 -8.57 -7.33
C VAL A 405 -15.04 -7.95 -5.97
N ASP A 406 -15.13 -8.76 -4.91
CA ASP A 406 -14.68 -8.33 -3.59
C ASP A 406 -13.14 -8.38 -3.49
N ILE A 407 -12.51 -7.22 -3.59
CA ILE A 407 -11.04 -7.09 -3.56
C ILE A 407 -10.48 -7.39 -2.17
N THR A 408 -11.26 -7.20 -1.11
CA THR A 408 -10.84 -7.46 0.27
C THR A 408 -10.60 -8.94 0.58
N GLN A 409 -11.01 -9.83 -0.33
CA GLN A 409 -10.75 -11.26 -0.25
C GLN A 409 -9.26 -11.60 -0.44
N THR A 410 -8.45 -10.62 -0.89
CA THR A 410 -6.99 -10.71 -1.00
C THR A 410 -6.27 -10.34 0.30
N HIS A 411 -7.00 -10.24 1.41
CA HIS A 411 -6.43 -9.94 2.73
C HIS A 411 -5.41 -11.03 3.11
N HIS A 412 -4.16 -10.60 3.31
CA HIS A 412 -2.99 -11.43 3.63
C HIS A 412 -2.64 -12.59 2.68
N GLY A 413 -1.38 -13.00 2.69
CA GLY A 413 -0.89 -14.13 1.90
C GLY A 413 0.63 -14.21 1.84
N ASP A 414 1.12 -14.96 0.85
CA ASP A 414 2.55 -15.24 0.66
C ASP A 414 3.09 -14.52 -0.59
N PRO A 415 3.98 -13.53 -0.44
CA PRO A 415 4.53 -12.78 -1.57
C PRO A 415 5.38 -13.64 -2.52
N VAL A 416 6.13 -14.63 -2.01
CA VAL A 416 6.98 -15.51 -2.85
C VAL A 416 6.10 -16.39 -3.72
N LYS A 417 5.04 -16.95 -3.13
CA LYS A 417 4.05 -17.71 -3.88
C LYS A 417 3.30 -16.84 -4.89
N ALA A 418 2.91 -15.61 -4.54
CA ALA A 418 2.27 -14.70 -5.49
C ALA A 418 3.17 -14.41 -6.71
N MET A 419 4.48 -14.26 -6.52
CA MET A 419 5.40 -14.09 -7.66
C MET A 419 5.35 -15.30 -8.59
N ALA A 420 5.40 -16.52 -8.03
CA ALA A 420 5.28 -17.78 -8.76
C ALA A 420 3.91 -17.93 -9.47
N GLN A 421 2.82 -17.49 -8.83
CA GLN A 421 1.48 -17.48 -9.42
C GLN A 421 1.37 -16.49 -10.59
N LEU A 422 2.12 -15.39 -10.56
CA LEU A 422 2.18 -14.37 -11.63
C LEU A 422 3.06 -14.79 -12.81
N ASN A 423 4.24 -15.38 -12.54
CA ASN A 423 5.24 -15.67 -13.58
C ASN A 423 5.31 -17.15 -14.01
N GLY A 424 4.59 -18.04 -13.32
CA GLY A 424 4.54 -19.47 -13.60
C GLY A 424 5.75 -20.29 -13.12
N ARG A 425 6.77 -19.66 -12.52
CA ARG A 425 7.95 -20.33 -11.96
C ARG A 425 7.62 -21.03 -10.64
N GLU A 426 8.51 -21.88 -10.13
CA GLU A 426 8.35 -22.48 -8.81
C GLU A 426 8.78 -21.48 -7.71
N PRO A 427 8.04 -21.42 -6.58
CA PRO A 427 8.45 -20.59 -5.45
C PRO A 427 9.62 -21.25 -4.73
N GLU A 428 10.73 -20.53 -4.61
CA GLU A 428 11.91 -20.96 -3.86
C GLU A 428 12.09 -20.06 -2.63
N TYR A 429 12.30 -20.69 -1.48
CA TYR A 429 12.48 -20.02 -0.19
C TYR A 429 13.90 -20.25 0.28
N PHE A 430 14.52 -19.22 0.85
CA PHE A 430 15.88 -19.30 1.38
C PHE A 430 15.95 -18.54 2.70
N PHE A 431 16.76 -19.04 3.63
CA PHE A 431 17.00 -18.40 4.93
C PHE A 431 15.70 -18.17 5.72
N THR A 432 14.82 -19.18 5.75
CA THR A 432 13.52 -19.16 6.42
C THR A 432 13.59 -19.37 7.94
N SER A 433 14.79 -19.66 8.47
CA SER A 433 15.02 -19.76 9.91
C SER A 433 14.70 -18.46 10.65
N LYS A 434 14.39 -18.57 11.96
CA LYS A 434 14.14 -17.39 12.80
C LYS A 434 15.43 -16.59 12.98
N HIS A 435 15.49 -15.42 12.35
CA HIS A 435 16.62 -14.52 12.42
C HIS A 435 16.41 -13.38 13.41
N GLY A 436 17.50 -12.94 14.05
CA GLY A 436 17.52 -11.69 14.79
C GLY A 436 17.31 -10.48 13.86
N ALA A 437 16.87 -9.35 14.40
CA ALA A 437 16.69 -8.13 13.60
C ALA A 437 17.99 -7.71 12.90
N ASP A 438 19.13 -7.80 13.59
CA ASP A 438 20.45 -7.45 13.04
C ASP A 438 20.88 -8.39 11.90
N GLU A 439 20.58 -9.69 12.03
CA GLU A 439 20.86 -10.68 10.99
C GLU A 439 20.01 -10.43 9.75
N LEU A 440 18.72 -10.13 9.92
CA LEU A 440 17.83 -9.78 8.80
C LEU A 440 18.32 -8.52 8.06
N VAL A 441 18.76 -7.49 8.79
CA VAL A 441 19.35 -6.30 8.17
C VAL A 441 20.62 -6.66 7.39
N GLY A 442 21.47 -7.54 7.94
CA GLY A 442 22.64 -8.06 7.25
C GLY A 442 22.30 -8.82 5.97
N LEU A 443 21.33 -9.73 6.02
CA LEU A 443 20.84 -10.49 4.88
C LEU A 443 20.27 -9.57 3.79
N VAL A 444 19.36 -8.66 4.17
CA VAL A 444 18.76 -7.70 3.23
C VAL A 444 19.83 -6.85 2.56
N ARG A 445 20.81 -6.32 3.32
CA ARG A 445 21.91 -5.53 2.74
C ARG A 445 22.81 -6.33 1.81
N THR A 446 23.07 -7.60 2.14
CA THR A 446 23.89 -8.49 1.31
C THR A 446 23.19 -8.85 0.01
N CYS A 447 21.87 -9.00 0.04
CA CYS A 447 21.05 -9.35 -1.13
C CYS A 447 20.56 -8.13 -1.94
N SER A 448 20.48 -6.96 -1.31
CA SER A 448 20.06 -5.70 -1.95
C SER A 448 21.28 -4.94 -2.45
N VAL A 449 21.93 -5.50 -3.48
CA VAL A 449 23.03 -4.80 -4.15
C VAL A 449 22.42 -3.83 -5.17
N ASN A 450 22.25 -2.58 -4.74
CA ASN A 450 22.16 -1.39 -5.58
C ASN A 450 23.02 -0.29 -4.97
#